data_AF-A0A6N9DML4-F1
#
_entry.id   AF-A0A6N9DML4-F1
#
_cell.length_a   1.000
_cell.length_b   1.000
_cell.length_c   1.000
_cell.angle_alpha   90.00
_cell.angle_beta   90.00
_cell.angle_gamma   90.00
#
_symmetry.space_group_name_H-M   'P 1'
#
loop_
_entity.id
_entity.type
_entity.pdbx_description
1 polymer ?
#
loop_
_entity_poly.entity_id
_entity_poly.type
_entity_poly.pdbx_seq_one_letter_code
_entity_poly.pdbx_strand_id
1 'polypeptide(L)'
;MRHETVAKLVSVAERYGEPIIRLALQWVSEHDGVTAPIFGARRIDQLDGILDAWSKPASEEAMSEVRAIADEFQAVEPMNYPPQSGQAGVTLARVA
;
A
#
# COMPACT_ATOMS: atom_id res chain seq x y z
N MET A 1 -3.97 14.66 1.66
CA MET A 1 -3.79 13.52 2.58
C MET A 1 -3.43 12.19 1.89
N ARG A 2 -4.36 11.38 1.35
CA ARG A 2 -3.98 10.09 0.68
C ARG A 2 -2.98 10.22 -0.48
N HIS A 3 -3.15 11.22 -1.35
CA HIS A 3 -2.21 11.47 -2.46
C HIS A 3 -0.83 11.95 -1.97
N GLU A 4 -0.77 12.67 -0.84
CA GLU A 4 0.49 13.11 -0.25
C GLU A 4 1.30 11.93 0.29
N THR A 5 0.64 10.95 0.93
CA THR A 5 1.29 9.70 1.37
C THR A 5 1.90 8.95 0.18
N VAL A 6 1.18 8.85 -0.94
CA VAL A 6 1.72 8.25 -2.16
C VAL A 6 2.93 9.02 -2.67
N ALA A 7 2.88 10.36 -2.68
CA ALA A 7 4.02 11.19 -3.08
C ALA A 7 5.26 10.98 -2.17
N LYS A 8 5.05 10.83 -0.86
CA LYS A 8 6.14 10.48 0.08
C LYS A 8 6.77 9.12 -0.27
N LEU A 9 5.96 8.10 -0.53
CA LEU A 9 6.45 6.76 -0.91
C LEU A 9 7.19 6.77 -2.25
N VAL A 10 6.70 7.52 -3.25
CA VAL A 10 7.39 7.71 -4.54
C VAL A 10 8.75 8.38 -4.31
N SER A 11 8.82 9.39 -3.44
CA SER A 11 10.10 10.04 -3.11
C SER A 11 11.10 9.08 -2.46
N VAL A 12 10.65 8.15 -1.60
CA VAL A 12 11.53 7.10 -1.05
C VAL A 12 12.09 6.22 -2.17
N ALA A 13 11.22 5.70 -3.04
CA ALA A 13 11.62 4.89 -4.20
C ALA A 13 12.68 5.61 -5.05
N GLU A 14 12.47 6.88 -5.37
CA GLU A 14 13.42 7.69 -6.15
C GLU A 14 14.75 7.91 -5.43
N ARG A 15 14.74 8.26 -4.14
CA ARG A 15 15.97 8.52 -3.36
C ARG A 15 16.86 7.29 -3.24
N TYR A 16 16.26 6.12 -3.09
CA TYR A 16 16.97 4.85 -2.92
C TYR A 16 17.19 4.10 -4.24
N GLY A 17 16.66 4.59 -5.37
CA GLY A 17 16.75 3.91 -6.67
C GLY A 17 15.99 2.59 -6.70
N GLU A 18 14.95 2.45 -5.89
CA GLU A 18 14.15 1.23 -5.72
C GLU A 18 12.87 1.32 -6.56
N PRO A 19 12.49 0.28 -7.32
CA PRO A 19 11.17 0.26 -7.95
C PRO A 19 10.07 0.34 -6.88
N ILE A 20 9.13 1.28 -7.02
CA ILE A 20 8.05 1.46 -6.04
C ILE A 20 7.23 0.18 -5.78
N ILE A 21 7.10 -0.68 -6.80
CA ILE A 21 6.41 -1.97 -6.67
C ILE A 21 7.16 -2.95 -5.76
N ARG A 22 8.50 -2.91 -5.72
CA ARG A 22 9.30 -3.71 -4.78
C ARG A 22 8.99 -3.30 -3.34
N LEU A 23 8.99 -2.00 -3.07
CA LEU A 23 8.67 -1.46 -1.75
C LEU A 23 7.26 -1.87 -1.29
N ALA A 24 6.27 -1.75 -2.19
CA ALA A 24 4.90 -2.12 -1.88
C ALA A 24 4.74 -3.63 -1.61
N LEU A 25 5.32 -4.48 -2.45
CA LEU A 25 5.23 -5.94 -2.29
C LEU A 25 5.97 -6.41 -1.04
N GLN A 26 7.12 -5.80 -0.71
CA GLN A 26 7.85 -6.13 0.51
C GLN A 26 7.10 -5.70 1.75
N TRP A 27 6.58 -4.48 1.78
CA TRP A 27 5.76 -4.01 2.89
C TRP A 27 4.57 -4.95 3.17
N VAL A 28 3.85 -5.38 2.14
CA VAL A 28 2.75 -6.36 2.30
C VAL A 28 3.26 -7.70 2.83
N SER A 29 4.39 -8.19 2.31
CA SER A 29 4.96 -9.49 2.70
C SER A 29 5.51 -9.52 4.12
N GLU A 30 5.85 -8.37 4.70
CA GLU A 30 6.36 -8.26 6.07
C GLU A 30 5.27 -8.40 7.15
N HIS A 31 3.99 -8.40 6.78
CA HIS A 31 2.89 -8.52 7.74
C HIS A 31 2.69 -9.95 8.24
N ASP A 32 2.48 -10.10 9.54
CA ASP A 32 2.17 -11.40 10.13
C ASP A 32 0.88 -11.99 9.52
N GLY A 33 0.94 -13.27 9.17
CA GLY A 33 -0.14 -13.98 8.48
C GLY A 33 -0.18 -13.83 6.96
N VAL A 34 0.64 -12.98 6.34
CA VAL A 34 0.77 -12.92 4.88
C VAL A 34 1.78 -13.96 4.40
N THR A 35 1.33 -14.92 3.59
CA THR A 35 2.21 -15.96 3.01
C THR A 35 2.74 -15.59 1.64
N ALA A 36 1.96 -14.86 0.84
CA ALA A 36 2.36 -14.35 -0.45
C ALA A 36 1.53 -13.12 -0.86
N PRO A 37 2.16 -12.04 -1.36
CA PRO A 37 1.43 -10.92 -1.94
C PRO A 37 0.84 -11.31 -3.30
N ILE A 38 -0.35 -10.80 -3.62
CA ILE A 38 -1.01 -10.97 -4.92
C ILE A 38 -0.90 -9.68 -5.71
N PHE A 39 -0.41 -9.75 -6.95
CA PHE A 39 -0.35 -8.62 -7.88
C PHE A 39 -0.97 -8.98 -9.23
N GLY A 40 -1.54 -7.98 -9.90
CA GLY A 40 -2.19 -8.16 -11.20
C GLY A 40 -1.29 -7.71 -12.35
N ALA A 41 -1.18 -8.55 -13.39
CA ALA A 41 -0.57 -8.20 -14.67
C ALA A 41 -1.51 -8.65 -15.80
N ARG A 42 -1.72 -7.79 -16.81
CA ARG A 42 -2.56 -8.10 -17.99
C ARG A 42 -1.75 -8.28 -19.27
N ARG A 43 -0.46 -7.96 -19.22
CA ARG A 43 0.49 -8.11 -20.31
C ARG A 43 1.81 -8.69 -19.79
N ILE A 44 2.55 -9.35 -20.66
CA ILE A 44 3.80 -10.04 -20.30
C ILE A 44 4.88 -9.06 -19.80
N ASP A 45 4.97 -7.88 -20.41
CA ASP A 45 5.93 -6.83 -20.03
C ASP A 45 5.71 -6.32 -18.60
N GLN A 46 4.46 -6.32 -18.14
CA GLN A 46 4.15 -5.99 -16.74
C GLN A 46 4.59 -7.11 -15.80
N LEU A 47 4.36 -8.36 -16.18
CA LEU A 47 4.78 -9.51 -15.37
C LEU A 47 6.30 -9.53 -15.22
N ASP A 48 7.03 -9.45 -16.32
CA ASP A 48 8.50 -9.47 -16.32
C ASP A 48 9.06 -8.30 -15.49
N GLY A 49 8.55 -7.08 -15.69
CA GLY A 49 8.99 -5.91 -14.92
C GLY A 49 8.74 -6.04 -13.41
N ILE A 50 7.63 -6.64 -13.00
CA ILE A 50 7.33 -6.88 -11.57
C ILE A 50 8.23 -7.99 -11.02
N LEU A 51 8.44 -9.08 -11.75
CA LEU A 51 9.31 -10.17 -11.31
C LEU A 51 10.77 -9.72 -11.19
N ASP A 52 11.26 -8.94 -12.14
CA ASP A 52 12.59 -8.34 -12.09
C ASP A 52 12.73 -7.41 -10.89
N ALA A 53 11.73 -6.56 -10.64
CA ALA A 53 11.68 -5.75 -9.44
C ALA A 53 11.66 -6.64 -8.17
N TRP A 54 10.91 -7.72 -8.14
CA TRP A 54 10.79 -8.60 -6.97
C TRP A 54 11.97 -9.57 -6.76
N SER A 55 12.89 -9.65 -7.72
CA SER A 55 14.03 -10.58 -7.68
C SER A 55 15.06 -10.31 -6.57
N LYS A 56 14.97 -9.15 -5.90
CA LYS A 56 15.87 -8.72 -4.83
C LYS A 56 15.08 -8.03 -3.71
N PRO A 57 15.53 -8.14 -2.45
CA PRO A 57 14.97 -7.35 -1.36
C PRO A 57 15.27 -5.87 -1.58
N ALA A 58 14.37 -5.01 -1.09
CA ALA A 58 14.63 -3.59 -0.92
C ALA A 58 15.66 -3.36 0.19
N SER A 59 16.35 -2.23 0.15
CA SER A 59 17.21 -1.83 1.26
C SER A 59 16.43 -1.65 2.58
N GLU A 60 17.09 -1.96 3.69
CA GLU A 60 16.49 -1.80 5.03
C GLU A 60 16.21 -0.33 5.34
N GLU A 61 17.05 0.58 4.84
CA GLU A 61 16.86 2.02 5.00
C GLU A 61 15.59 2.49 4.28
N ALA A 62 15.37 2.05 3.03
CA ALA A 62 14.15 2.39 2.28
C ALA A 62 12.91 1.83 2.99
N MET A 63 12.97 0.57 3.43
CA MET A 63 11.85 -0.07 4.11
C MET A 63 11.57 0.54 5.49
N SER A 64 12.58 1.02 6.21
CA SER A 64 12.39 1.78 7.45
C SER A 64 11.55 3.03 7.23
N GLU A 65 11.83 3.79 6.17
CA GLU A 65 11.04 4.98 5.83
C GLU A 65 9.63 4.64 5.33
N VAL A 66 9.48 3.57 4.54
CA VAL A 66 8.16 3.08 4.10
C VAL A 66 7.29 2.74 5.30
N ARG A 67 7.82 2.01 6.29
CA ARG A 67 7.12 1.67 7.54
C ARG A 67 6.71 2.93 8.30
N ALA A 68 7.61 3.89 8.49
CA ALA A 68 7.29 5.14 9.17
C ALA A 68 6.17 5.95 8.48
N ILE A 69 6.17 6.01 7.13
CA ILE A 69 5.11 6.68 6.36
C ILE A 69 3.77 5.92 6.49
N ALA A 70 3.80 4.59 6.48
CA ALA A 70 2.61 3.76 6.63
C ALA A 70 1.99 3.91 8.03
N ASP A 71 2.82 3.91 9.08
CA ASP A 71 2.39 4.13 10.47
C ASP A 71 1.77 5.53 10.65
N GLU A 72 2.41 6.57 10.09
CA GLU A 72 1.86 7.93 10.07
C GLU A 72 0.49 7.96 9.40
N PHE A 73 0.35 7.30 8.24
CA PHE A 73 -0.93 7.24 7.53
C PHE A 73 -2.01 6.51 8.34
N GLN A 74 -1.69 5.36 8.92
CA GLN A 74 -2.62 4.57 9.73
C GLN A 74 -3.08 5.32 10.99
N ALA A 75 -2.21 6.11 11.62
CA ALA A 75 -2.55 6.89 12.80
C ALA A 75 -3.61 7.96 12.52
N VAL A 76 -3.62 8.52 11.31
CA VAL A 76 -4.54 9.60 10.93
C VAL A 76 -5.79 9.08 10.19
N GLU A 77 -5.66 7.97 9.46
CA GLU A 77 -6.76 7.29 8.75
C GLU A 77 -6.87 5.82 9.19
N PRO A 78 -7.29 5.55 10.45
CA PRO A 78 -7.39 4.18 10.94
C PRO A 78 -8.47 3.41 10.16
N MET A 79 -8.13 2.20 9.73
CA MET A 79 -9.10 1.26 9.17
C MET A 79 -10.10 0.85 10.25
N ASN A 80 -11.27 1.48 10.27
CA ASN A 80 -12.35 1.10 11.17
C ASN A 80 -13.16 -0.03 10.54
N TYR A 81 -13.24 -1.19 11.21
CA TYR A 81 -14.07 -2.32 10.78
C TYR A 81 -15.19 -2.59 11.80
N PRO A 82 -16.46 -2.74 11.38
CA PRO A 82 -16.93 -2.63 9.99
C PRO A 82 -16.71 -1.23 9.44
N PRO A 83 -16.45 -1.08 8.12
CA PRO A 83 -16.36 0.24 7.51
C PRO A 83 -17.62 1.04 7.89
N GLN A 84 -17.53 2.37 7.98
CA GLN A 84 -18.68 3.24 8.26
C GLN A 84 -19.69 3.28 7.08
N SER A 85 -19.89 2.15 6.40
CA SER A 85 -20.83 1.95 5.29
C SER A 85 -22.30 2.18 5.66
N GLY A 86 -22.60 2.49 6.93
CA GLY A 86 -23.93 2.90 7.40
C GLY A 86 -24.15 4.40 7.55
N GLN A 87 -23.14 5.26 7.32
CA GLN A 87 -23.29 6.73 7.36
C GLN A 87 -23.26 7.38 5.96
N ALA A 88 -23.46 6.59 4.91
CA ALA A 88 -23.87 7.14 3.62
C ALA A 88 -25.36 7.54 3.74
N GLY A 89 -25.65 8.84 3.59
CA GLY A 89 -26.98 9.42 3.73
C GLY A 89 -28.05 8.75 2.84
N VAL A 90 -28.73 7.76 3.40
CA VAL A 90 -30.08 7.36 2.99
C VAL A 90 -30.97 7.56 4.20
N THR A 91 -31.61 8.72 4.27
CA THR A 91 -32.79 8.91 5.09
C THR A 91 -33.86 7.94 4.57
N LEU A 92 -33.94 6.75 5.15
CA LEU A 92 -35.17 5.97 5.07
C LEU A 92 -36.17 6.69 5.98
N ALA A 93 -36.92 7.61 5.40
CA ALA A 93 -38.12 8.14 6.02
C ALA A 93 -38.99 6.92 6.38
N ARG A 94 -39.09 6.63 7.67
CA ARG A 94 -40.04 5.65 8.18
C ARG A 94 -41.44 6.22 7.93
N VAL A 95 -42.11 5.72 6.90
CA VAL A 95 -43.55 5.90 6.72
C VAL A 95 -44.22 4.78 7.50
N ALA A 96 -44.71 5.12 8.69
CA ALA A 96 -45.91 4.59 9.36
C ALA A 96 -45.94 5.11 10.80
#